data_AF-A0A2U8QUR7-F1
#
_entry.id   AF-A0A2U8QUR7-F1
#
_cell.length_a   1.000
_cell.length_b   1.000
_cell.length_c   1.000
_cell.angle_alpha   90.00
_cell.angle_beta   90.00
_cell.angle_gamma   90.00
#
_symmetry.space_group_name_H-M   'P 1'
#
loop_
_entity.id
_entity.type
_entity.pdbx_description
1 polymer ?
#
loop_
_entity_poly.entity_id
_entity_poly.type
_entity_poly.pdbx_seq_one_letter_code
_entity_poly.pdbx_strand_id
1 'polypeptide(L)'
;MANNGVNPKHDSELSTILKKTKNIKGSITLSGGCVVDYDITVDYDIIPPRVNSIHGTVTMSGNCSGTQTFRASAATDPKGKIVYVQTDLKDPVLQTGEFDDKFIDDLNNANIFN
;
A
#
# COMPACT_ATOMS: atom_id res chain seq x y z
N MET A 1 -11.50 21.25 -49.59
CA MET A 1 -12.13 19.97 -49.25
C MET A 1 -11.41 19.45 -48.01
N ALA A 2 -12.05 19.53 -46.84
CA ALA A 2 -11.51 19.00 -45.60
C ALA A 2 -11.81 17.50 -45.52
N ASN A 3 -10.87 16.70 -45.02
CA ASN A 3 -11.19 15.46 -44.32
C ASN A 3 -10.06 15.06 -43.36
N ASN A 4 -10.34 15.36 -42.09
CA ASN A 4 -10.19 14.49 -40.93
C ASN A 4 -8.79 13.92 -40.66
N GLY A 5 -7.95 14.77 -40.08
CA GLY A 5 -6.91 14.31 -39.17
C GLY A 5 -7.56 13.54 -38.02
N VAL A 6 -7.26 12.25 -37.94
CA VAL A 6 -7.47 11.46 -36.72
C VAL A 6 -6.58 12.12 -35.66
N ASN A 7 -7.19 12.85 -34.74
CA ASN A 7 -6.52 13.44 -33.59
C ASN A 7 -6.11 12.31 -32.63
N PRO A 8 -4.82 11.97 -32.48
CA PRO A 8 -4.40 10.86 -31.62
C PRO A 8 -4.55 11.16 -30.11
N LYS A 9 -5.04 12.35 -29.75
CA LYS A 9 -4.98 12.83 -28.36
C LYS A 9 -6.04 12.22 -27.45
N HIS A 10 -7.12 11.63 -27.98
CA HIS A 10 -8.20 11.12 -27.13
C HIS A 10 -7.90 9.74 -26.51
N ASP A 11 -6.96 8.98 -27.07
CA ASP A 11 -6.62 7.64 -26.57
C ASP A 11 -5.48 7.65 -25.53
N SER A 12 -4.75 8.77 -25.43
CA SER A 12 -3.68 8.95 -24.45
C SER A 12 -4.19 9.37 -23.06
N GLU A 13 -5.39 9.91 -22.95
CA GLU A 13 -5.92 10.50 -21.70
C GLU A 13 -6.48 9.47 -20.71
N LEU A 14 -6.97 8.32 -21.17
CA LEU A 14 -7.41 7.20 -20.30
C LEU A 14 -6.26 6.28 -19.85
N SER A 15 -5.13 6.30 -20.55
CA SER A 15 -3.92 5.53 -20.19
C SER A 15 -3.21 6.08 -18.94
N THR A 16 -3.55 7.33 -18.57
CA THR A 16 -3.31 7.91 -17.25
C THR A 16 -4.46 7.50 -16.33
N ILE A 17 -4.63 6.20 -16.12
CA ILE A 17 -5.31 5.70 -14.92
C ILE A 17 -4.64 6.45 -13.77
N LEU A 18 -5.40 7.22 -12.98
CA LEU A 18 -4.92 8.19 -11.98
C LEU A 18 -4.00 7.53 -10.95
N LYS A 19 -2.75 7.29 -11.33
CA LYS A 19 -1.66 6.79 -10.51
C LYS A 19 -1.34 7.87 -9.50
N LYS A 20 -1.58 7.55 -8.25
CA LYS A 20 -1.27 8.41 -7.12
C LYS A 20 -0.36 7.67 -6.16
N THR A 21 0.28 8.46 -5.33
CA THR A 21 1.13 7.98 -4.26
C THR A 21 0.67 8.59 -2.95
N LYS A 22 0.67 7.79 -1.88
CA LYS A 22 0.34 8.23 -0.53
C LYS A 22 1.40 7.77 0.46
N ASN A 23 1.91 8.70 1.25
CA ASN A 23 2.80 8.38 2.34
C ASN A 23 1.98 8.13 3.60
N ILE A 24 2.26 7.02 4.28
CA ILE A 24 1.56 6.61 5.50
C ILE A 24 2.63 6.29 6.54
N LYS A 25 2.43 6.81 7.75
CA LYS A 25 3.22 6.44 8.92
C LYS A 25 2.30 5.92 9.99
N GLY A 26 2.74 4.92 10.73
CA GLY A 26 1.98 4.35 11.83
C GLY A 26 2.85 3.51 12.74
N SER A 27 2.21 2.97 13.78
CA SER A 27 2.87 2.18 14.82
C SER A 27 1.94 1.06 15.26
N ILE A 28 2.42 -0.17 15.20
CA ILE A 28 1.70 -1.37 15.59
C ILE A 28 2.37 -1.95 16.84
N THR A 29 1.62 -2.06 17.93
CA THR A 29 2.06 -2.84 19.09
C THR A 29 1.48 -4.25 19.01
N LEU A 30 2.36 -5.24 18.96
CA LEU A 30 2.02 -6.67 18.93
C LEU A 30 1.89 -7.23 20.35
N SER A 31 1.13 -8.31 20.50
CA SER A 31 0.82 -8.95 21.80
C SER A 31 2.06 -9.43 22.58
N GLY A 32 3.20 -9.57 21.91
CA GLY A 32 4.50 -9.87 22.53
C GLY A 32 5.27 -8.66 23.09
N GLY A 33 4.71 -7.45 23.04
CA GLY A 33 5.39 -6.21 23.44
C GLY A 33 6.40 -5.69 22.42
N CYS A 34 6.35 -6.22 21.19
CA CYS A 34 7.07 -5.69 20.05
C CYS A 34 6.31 -4.48 19.49
N VAL A 35 7.00 -3.36 19.33
CA VAL A 35 6.47 -2.15 18.70
C VAL A 35 7.08 -2.03 17.32
N VAL A 36 6.24 -1.91 16.29
CA VAL A 36 6.62 -1.84 14.88
C VAL A 36 6.16 -0.50 14.33
N ASP A 37 7.09 0.45 14.25
CA ASP A 37 6.88 1.72 13.58
C ASP A 37 7.13 1.54 12.09
N TYR A 38 6.28 2.10 11.24
CA TYR A 38 6.46 2.03 9.79
C TYR A 38 6.31 3.39 9.11
N ASP A 39 7.06 3.56 8.03
CA ASP A 39 7.03 4.70 7.13
C ASP A 39 7.02 4.16 5.71
N ILE A 40 5.88 4.29 5.04
CA ILE A 40 5.60 3.61 3.77
C ILE A 40 5.04 4.57 2.73
N THR A 41 5.31 4.20 1.50
CA THR A 41 4.76 4.80 0.29
C THR A 41 3.85 3.79 -0.37
N VAL A 42 2.61 4.18 -0.65
CA VAL A 42 1.63 3.37 -1.36
C VAL A 42 1.38 3.97 -2.74
N ASP A 43 1.69 3.22 -3.78
CA ASP A 43 1.33 3.56 -5.15
C ASP A 43 0.00 2.88 -5.49
N TYR A 44 -0.97 3.64 -5.99
CA TYR A 44 -2.32 3.15 -6.22
C TYR A 44 -2.97 3.84 -7.41
N ASP A 45 -4.00 3.19 -7.95
CA ASP A 45 -4.88 3.76 -8.97
C ASP A 45 -6.26 4.01 -8.36
N ILE A 46 -6.90 5.09 -8.78
CA ILE A 46 -8.23 5.47 -8.26
C ILE A 46 -9.34 4.71 -8.99
N ILE A 47 -9.21 4.48 -10.30
CA ILE A 47 -10.28 3.94 -11.15
C ILE A 47 -9.72 2.86 -12.09
N PRO A 48 -10.03 1.57 -11.87
CA PRO A 48 -10.63 1.02 -10.65
C PRO A 48 -9.67 1.14 -9.45
N PRO A 49 -10.18 1.15 -8.20
CA PRO A 49 -9.34 1.25 -7.02
C PRO A 49 -8.45 0.01 -6.88
N ARG A 50 -7.14 0.19 -7.02
CA ARG A 50 -6.15 -0.87 -6.81
C ARG A 50 -4.87 -0.34 -6.20
N VAL A 51 -4.24 -1.13 -5.33
CA VAL A 51 -2.88 -0.89 -4.88
C VAL A 51 -1.92 -1.52 -5.87
N ASN A 52 -0.99 -0.72 -6.42
CA ASN A 52 0.03 -1.19 -7.34
C ASN A 52 1.27 -1.68 -6.59
N SER A 53 1.69 -0.93 -5.57
CA SER A 53 2.86 -1.27 -4.76
C SER A 53 2.77 -0.62 -3.38
N ILE A 54 3.32 -1.28 -2.38
CA ILE A 54 3.64 -0.69 -1.08
C ILE A 54 5.13 -0.90 -0.87
N HIS A 55 5.84 0.13 -0.45
CA HIS A 55 7.25 0.00 -0.12
C HIS A 55 7.63 0.99 0.98
N GLY A 56 8.58 0.62 1.82
CA GLY A 56 9.00 1.49 2.91
C GLY A 56 9.90 0.80 3.89
N THR A 57 9.92 1.35 5.10
CA THR A 57 10.71 0.84 6.23
C THR A 57 9.83 0.52 7.41
N VAL A 58 10.20 -0.54 8.12
CA VAL A 58 9.73 -0.83 9.47
C VAL A 58 10.90 -0.72 10.44
N THR A 59 10.66 -0.15 11.61
CA THR A 59 11.58 -0.09 12.74
C THR A 59 10.91 -0.76 13.94
N MET A 60 11.57 -1.77 14.47
CA MET A 60 11.10 -2.60 15.56
C MET A 60 11.79 -2.19 16.86
N SER A 61 11.03 -2.09 17.95
CA SER A 61 11.52 -1.75 19.28
C SER A 61 10.75 -2.48 20.39
N GLY A 62 11.20 -2.35 21.64
CA GLY A 62 10.65 -3.06 22.80
C GLY A 62 11.22 -4.47 22.92
N ASN A 63 10.36 -5.49 22.87
CA ASN A 63 10.77 -6.90 22.95
C ASN A 63 11.27 -7.49 21.61
N CYS A 64 11.32 -6.67 20.57
CA CYS A 64 11.92 -6.95 19.28
C CYS A 64 12.86 -5.79 18.93
N SER A 65 13.74 -5.98 17.95
CA SER A 65 14.66 -4.92 17.54
C SER A 65 15.12 -5.10 16.11
N GLY A 66 15.26 -4.00 15.40
CA GLY A 66 15.87 -3.99 14.07
C GLY A 66 15.13 -3.05 13.13
N THR A 67 15.71 -2.84 11.96
CA THR A 67 15.10 -2.05 10.89
C THR A 67 15.17 -2.86 9.61
N GLN A 68 14.06 -2.89 8.87
CA GLN A 68 13.98 -3.56 7.58
C GLN A 68 13.31 -2.63 6.58
N THR A 69 13.87 -2.56 5.37
CA THR A 69 13.11 -2.11 4.21
C THR A 69 12.28 -3.27 3.69
N PHE A 70 11.13 -2.97 3.10
CA PHE A 70 10.26 -4.00 2.55
C PHE A 70 9.50 -3.50 1.34
N ARG A 71 8.96 -4.48 0.61
CA ARG A 71 7.93 -4.30 -0.40
C ARG A 71 6.74 -5.17 -0.06
N ALA A 72 5.56 -4.71 -0.42
CA ALA A 72 4.35 -5.47 -0.30
C ALA A 72 3.43 -5.26 -1.49
N SER A 73 2.65 -6.29 -1.78
CA SER A 73 1.49 -6.24 -2.66
C SER A 73 0.22 -6.31 -1.82
N ALA A 74 -0.87 -5.71 -2.31
CA ALA A 74 -2.15 -5.75 -1.63
C ALA A 74 -3.28 -6.05 -2.62
N ALA A 75 -4.28 -6.80 -2.16
CA ALA A 75 -5.51 -7.02 -2.91
C ALA A 75 -6.61 -6.11 -2.37
N THR A 76 -7.35 -5.48 -3.29
CA THR A 76 -8.50 -4.64 -2.97
C THR A 76 -9.80 -5.26 -3.48
N ASP A 77 -10.87 -5.06 -2.74
CA ASP A 77 -12.22 -5.33 -3.22
C ASP A 77 -12.67 -4.25 -4.23
N PRO A 78 -13.81 -4.44 -4.94
CA PRO A 78 -14.32 -3.44 -5.88
C PRO A 78 -14.68 -2.07 -5.27
N LYS A 79 -14.75 -1.97 -3.94
CA LYS A 79 -15.01 -0.72 -3.20
C LYS A 79 -13.71 -0.04 -2.75
N GLY A 80 -12.54 -0.62 -3.05
CA GLY A 80 -11.25 -0.10 -2.63
C GLY A 80 -10.85 -0.45 -1.20
N LYS A 81 -11.54 -1.39 -0.54
CA LYS A 81 -11.08 -1.91 0.75
C LYS A 81 -9.94 -2.90 0.53
N ILE A 82 -8.84 -2.75 1.27
CA ILE A 82 -7.75 -3.72 1.28
C ILE A 82 -8.20 -4.94 2.10
N VAL A 83 -8.11 -6.12 1.49
CA VAL A 83 -8.56 -7.39 2.09
C VAL A 83 -7.40 -8.36 2.36
N TYR A 84 -6.24 -8.09 1.77
CA TYR A 84 -5.06 -8.93 1.90
C TYR A 84 -3.80 -8.10 1.59
N VAL A 85 -2.72 -8.36 2.32
CA VAL A 85 -1.39 -7.81 2.08
C VAL A 85 -0.39 -8.95 2.12
N GLN A 86 0.56 -8.95 1.19
CA GLN A 86 1.70 -9.86 1.20
C GLN A 86 2.99 -9.05 1.25
N THR A 87 3.73 -9.17 2.33
CA THR A 87 5.03 -8.49 2.52
C THR A 87 6.20 -9.43 2.20
N ASP A 88 7.35 -8.87 1.84
CA ASP A 88 8.61 -9.62 1.70
C ASP A 88 9.47 -9.66 2.97
N LEU A 89 8.93 -9.17 4.10
CA LEU A 89 9.57 -9.11 5.41
C LEU A 89 10.05 -10.50 5.86
N LYS A 90 11.22 -10.54 6.51
CA LYS A 90 11.88 -11.79 6.92
C LYS A 90 11.89 -12.02 8.42
N ASP A 91 11.62 -10.99 9.21
CA ASP A 91 11.55 -11.14 10.66
C ASP A 91 10.31 -11.93 11.06
N PRO A 92 10.47 -13.03 11.83
CA PRO A 92 9.34 -13.88 12.24
C PRO A 92 8.24 -13.13 13.01
N VAL A 93 8.58 -12.07 13.75
CA VAL A 93 7.60 -11.28 14.52
C VAL A 93 6.65 -10.52 13.58
N LEU A 94 7.12 -10.20 12.37
CA LEU A 94 6.37 -9.52 11.31
C LEU A 94 5.66 -10.49 10.35
N GLN A 95 5.91 -11.79 10.48
CA GLN A 95 5.21 -12.85 9.73
C GLN A 95 4.05 -13.45 10.52
N THR A 96 3.46 -12.63 11.41
CA THR A 96 2.33 -13.03 12.26
C THR A 96 1.03 -12.51 11.67
N GLY A 97 -0.06 -13.29 11.81
CA GLY A 97 -1.39 -12.83 11.41
C GLY A 97 -1.83 -11.56 12.16
N GLU A 98 -1.35 -11.36 13.40
CA GLU A 98 -1.62 -10.13 14.16
C GLU A 98 -1.04 -8.89 13.48
N PHE A 99 0.19 -8.97 12.96
CA PHE A 99 0.80 -7.87 12.21
C PHE A 99 0.02 -7.59 10.93
N ASP A 100 -0.29 -8.63 10.14
CA ASP A 100 -1.02 -8.50 8.87
C ASP A 100 -2.41 -7.87 9.08
N ASP A 101 -3.17 -8.34 10.07
CA ASP A 101 -4.51 -7.83 10.38
C ASP A 101 -4.46 -6.34 10.77
N LYS A 102 -3.57 -5.97 11.69
CA LYS A 102 -3.42 -4.58 12.14
C LYS A 102 -2.91 -3.67 11.03
N PHE A 103 -1.99 -4.15 10.20
CA PHE A 103 -1.46 -3.39 9.07
C PHE A 103 -2.55 -3.15 8.01
N ILE A 104 -3.39 -4.14 7.72
CA ILE A 104 -4.56 -3.98 6.85
C ILE A 104 -5.55 -2.96 7.41
N ASP A 105 -5.83 -3.01 8.71
CA ASP A 105 -6.72 -2.05 9.36
C ASP A 105 -6.19 -0.61 9.24
N ASP A 106 -4.90 -0.40 9.51
CA ASP A 106 -4.27 0.91 9.39
C ASP A 106 -4.28 1.43 7.95
N LEU A 107 -3.99 0.57 6.96
CA LEU A 107 -4.07 0.94 5.54
C LEU A 107 -5.48 1.34 5.12
N ASN A 108 -6.50 0.62 5.60
CA ASN A 108 -7.90 0.97 5.33
C ASN A 108 -8.30 2.29 6.01
N ASN A 109 -7.87 2.51 7.26
CA ASN A 109 -8.12 3.74 8.00
C ASN A 109 -7.41 4.96 7.38
N ALA A 110 -6.28 4.74 6.68
CA ALA A 110 -5.59 5.77 5.96
C ALA A 110 -6.35 6.29 4.74
N ASN A 111 -7.49 5.68 4.33
CA ASN A 111 -8.31 6.12 3.19
C ASN A 111 -7.48 6.34 1.91
N ILE A 112 -6.80 5.29 1.44
CA ILE A 112 -5.79 5.39 0.37
C ILE A 112 -6.38 5.98 -0.92
N PHE A 113 -7.62 5.60 -1.26
CA PHE A 113 -8.27 5.95 -2.52
C PHE A 113 -9.04 7.29 -2.52
N ASN A 114 -9.07 8.02 -1.39
CA ASN A 114 -9.75 9.32 -1.28
C ASN A 114 -8.86 10.49 -1.71
#